data_AF-A0A1G9YAS2-F1
#
_entry.id   AF-A0A1G9YAS2-F1
#
_cell.length_a   1.000
_cell.length_b   1.000
_cell.length_c   1.000
_cell.angle_alpha   90.00
_cell.angle_beta   90.00
_cell.angle_gamma   90.00
#
_symmetry.space_group_name_H-M   'P 1'
#
loop_
_entity.id
_entity.type
_entity.pdbx_description
1 polymer ?
#
loop_
_entity_poly.entity_id
_entity_poly.type
_entity_poly.pdbx_seq_one_letter_code
_entity_poly.pdbx_strand_id
1 'polypeptide(L)'
;MVTRIRNGNAHMRGAKGHRVSYERLLPEHAPTVMRMFRCPKGSHEFAVTFSGEATELPEVWECSQHGVQSVVVTAPDAAPQAARARTHWHMLIERRSIPELDALLAERLELLRQGRPY
;
A
#
# COMPACT_ATOMS: atom_id res chain seq x y z
N MET A 1 -9.48 11.62 55.57
CA MET A 1 -8.20 11.25 54.93
C MET A 1 -8.07 12.04 53.65
N VAL A 2 -7.25 13.09 53.64
CA VAL A 2 -7.00 13.92 52.45
C VAL A 2 -5.58 13.62 51.99
N THR A 3 -5.44 12.94 50.85
CA THR A 3 -4.14 12.59 50.29
C THR A 3 -3.54 13.83 49.64
N ARG A 4 -2.57 14.45 50.33
CA ARG A 4 -1.80 15.60 49.85
C ARG A 4 -0.89 15.14 48.70
N ILE A 5 -1.12 15.61 47.49
CA ILE A 5 -0.19 15.41 46.36
C ILE A 5 1.07 16.24 46.65
N ARG A 6 2.21 15.58 46.83
CA ARG A 6 3.52 16.24 46.95
C ARG A 6 3.94 16.75 45.56
N ASN A 7 4.09 18.07 45.42
CA ASN A 7 4.71 18.68 44.26
C ASN A 7 6.22 18.35 44.25
N GLY A 8 6.60 17.31 43.51
CA GLY A 8 7.99 17.04 43.15
C GLY A 8 8.29 17.65 41.79
N ASN A 9 9.16 18.66 41.74
CA ASN A 9 9.68 19.22 40.48
C ASN A 9 10.55 18.18 39.76
N ALA A 10 9.95 17.39 38.88
CA ALA A 10 10.69 16.51 37.98
C ALA A 10 11.03 17.26 36.68
N HIS A 11 12.28 17.70 36.52
CA HIS A 11 12.80 18.16 35.23
C HIS A 11 13.01 16.95 34.31
N MET A 12 12.05 16.68 33.43
CA MET A 12 12.15 15.63 32.43
C MET A 12 13.03 16.10 31.26
N ARG A 13 14.22 15.51 31.11
CA ARG A 13 15.03 15.67 29.89
C ARG A 13 14.59 14.62 28.87
N GLY A 14 13.82 15.04 27.87
CA GLY A 14 13.43 14.16 26.76
C GLY A 14 14.51 14.15 25.67
N ALA A 15 15.09 12.98 25.38
CA ALA A 15 15.86 12.78 24.17
C ALA A 15 14.89 12.45 23.02
N LYS A 16 14.89 13.25 21.94
CA LYS A 16 13.96 13.12 20.82
C LYS A 16 14.32 11.98 19.87
N GLY A 17 14.58 10.76 20.32
CA GLY A 17 14.82 9.57 19.46
C GLY A 17 15.97 9.65 18.42
N HIS A 18 16.61 10.80 18.25
CA HIS A 18 17.73 11.04 17.34
C HIS A 18 19.04 10.64 18.02
N ARG A 19 19.99 10.20 17.22
CA ARG A 19 21.37 9.93 17.64
C ARG A 19 22.27 11.06 17.14
N VAL A 20 23.14 11.59 17.99
CA VAL A 20 24.15 12.59 17.59
C VAL A 20 25.39 11.85 17.11
N SER A 21 25.87 12.17 15.89
CA SER A 21 27.12 11.65 15.32
C SER A 21 28.21 12.73 15.33
N TYR A 22 29.46 12.33 15.61
CA TYR A 22 30.65 13.20 15.60
C TYR A 22 31.53 13.01 14.37
N GLU A 23 31.06 12.26 13.38
CA GLU A 23 31.82 12.02 12.16
C GLU A 23 31.97 13.31 11.34
N ARG A 24 33.17 13.53 10.83
CA ARG A 24 33.47 14.60 9.88
C ARG A 24 33.12 14.10 8.48
N LEU A 25 32.55 14.96 7.64
CA LEU A 25 32.28 14.64 6.24
C LEU A 25 33.58 14.16 5.57
N LEU A 26 33.60 12.88 5.21
CA LEU A 26 34.67 12.28 4.43
C LEU A 26 34.59 12.85 3.01
N PRO A 27 35.73 13.17 2.35
CA PRO A 27 35.72 13.77 1.02
C PRO A 27 35.22 12.84 -0.10
N GLU A 28 35.23 11.53 0.14
CA GLU A 28 34.92 10.52 -0.87
C GLU A 28 33.49 10.00 -0.68
N HIS A 29 32.71 10.08 -1.76
CA HIS A 29 31.35 9.57 -1.81
C HIS A 29 31.35 8.16 -2.42
N ALA A 30 30.49 7.30 -1.89
CA ALA A 30 30.25 5.99 -2.50
C ALA A 30 29.74 6.14 -3.95
N PRO A 31 30.08 5.20 -4.84
CA PRO A 31 29.56 5.20 -6.20
C PRO A 31 28.03 5.10 -6.18
N THR A 32 27.37 5.79 -7.09
CA THR A 32 25.90 5.78 -7.20
C THR A 32 25.44 5.60 -8.65
N VAL A 33 24.24 5.05 -8.82
CA VAL A 33 23.60 4.83 -10.12
C VAL A 33 22.18 5.39 -10.10
N MET A 34 21.76 5.98 -11.21
CA MET A 34 20.44 6.62 -11.34
C MET A 34 19.49 5.73 -12.15
N ARG A 35 18.26 5.55 -11.66
CA ARG A 35 17.19 4.84 -12.37
C ARG A 35 15.96 5.73 -12.52
N MET A 36 15.37 5.70 -13.72
CA MET A 36 14.20 6.51 -14.07
C MET A 36 12.93 5.68 -13.95
N PHE A 37 11.94 6.20 -13.22
CA PHE A 37 10.62 5.59 -13.04
C PHE A 37 9.54 6.51 -13.60
N ARG A 38 8.48 5.91 -14.16
CA ARG A 38 7.29 6.61 -14.65
C ARG A 38 6.06 6.16 -13.88
N CYS A 39 5.29 7.14 -13.39
CA CYS A 39 4.04 6.90 -12.68
C CYS A 39 2.91 6.56 -13.66
N PRO A 40 2.02 5.58 -13.36
CA PRO A 40 0.88 5.27 -14.22
C PRO A 40 -0.29 6.26 -14.09
N LYS A 41 -0.40 7.01 -12.99
CA LYS A 41 -1.52 7.95 -12.73
C LYS A 41 -1.33 9.35 -13.33
N GLY A 42 -0.18 9.64 -13.95
CA GLY A 42 0.11 10.93 -14.58
C GLY A 42 1.49 10.94 -15.24
N SER A 43 1.86 12.05 -15.88
CA SER A 43 3.13 12.21 -16.63
C SER A 43 4.35 12.45 -15.74
N HIS A 44 4.40 11.84 -14.56
CA HIS A 44 5.50 12.05 -13.61
C HIS A 44 6.61 11.07 -13.88
N GLU A 45 7.74 11.61 -14.30
CA GLU A 45 9.02 10.90 -14.40
C GLU A 45 9.95 11.40 -13.31
N PHE A 46 10.56 10.48 -12.58
CA PHE A 46 11.49 10.82 -11.52
C PHE A 46 12.65 9.84 -11.45
N ALA A 47 13.78 10.35 -10.98
CA ALA A 47 15.02 9.60 -10.85
C ALA A 47 15.24 9.20 -9.39
N VAL A 48 15.56 7.93 -9.16
CA VAL A 48 15.99 7.42 -7.85
C VAL A 48 17.45 7.01 -7.94
N THR A 49 18.25 7.47 -6.98
CA THR A 49 19.67 7.17 -6.87
C THR A 49 19.87 5.97 -5.96
N PHE A 50 20.55 4.94 -6.47
CA PHE A 50 20.93 3.73 -5.76
C PHE A 50 22.45 3.65 -5.61
N SER A 51 22.93 2.72 -4.76
CA SER A 51 24.36 2.40 -4.68
C SER A 51 24.86 1.82 -6.00
N GLY A 52 26.07 2.19 -6.41
CA GLY A 52 26.70 1.68 -7.63
C GLY A 52 27.08 0.19 -7.55
N GLU A 53 27.15 -0.37 -6.35
CA GLU A 53 27.41 -1.79 -6.10
C GLU A 53 26.12 -2.63 -5.97
N ALA A 54 24.94 -2.01 -6.16
CA ALA A 54 23.68 -2.74 -6.08
C ALA A 54 23.51 -3.70 -7.28
N THR A 55 23.72 -5.00 -7.03
CA THR A 55 23.60 -6.06 -8.04
C THR A 55 22.18 -6.19 -8.61
N GLU A 56 21.17 -5.95 -7.78
CA GLU A 56 19.75 -6.06 -8.14
C GLU A 56 19.03 -4.73 -7.84
N LEU A 57 18.58 -4.06 -8.90
CA LEU A 57 17.81 -2.81 -8.80
C LEU A 57 16.33 -3.11 -9.00
N PRO A 58 15.45 -2.56 -8.15
CA PRO A 58 14.02 -2.84 -8.25
C PRO A 58 13.42 -2.26 -9.55
N GLU A 59 12.50 -3.01 -10.15
CA GLU A 59 11.75 -2.60 -11.36
C GLU A 59 10.56 -1.69 -11.05
N VAL A 60 10.13 -1.69 -9.78
CA VAL A 60 9.02 -0.87 -9.28
C VAL A 60 9.46 0.00 -8.11
N TRP A 61 8.99 1.24 -8.10
CA TRP A 61 9.26 2.20 -7.02
C TRP A 61 8.02 3.04 -6.71
N GLU A 62 7.87 3.46 -5.45
CA GLU A 62 6.74 4.31 -5.05
C GLU A 62 6.92 5.75 -5.53
N CYS A 63 5.90 6.27 -6.22
CA CYS A 63 5.90 7.68 -6.62
C CYS A 63 5.79 8.58 -5.38
N SER A 64 6.77 9.46 -5.16
CA SER A 64 6.77 10.38 -4.02
C SER A 64 5.57 11.33 -3.97
N GLN A 65 4.88 11.56 -5.09
CA GLN A 65 3.72 12.46 -5.17
C GLN A 65 2.37 11.73 -5.00
N HIS A 66 2.27 10.48 -5.45
CA HIS A 66 0.98 9.76 -5.54
C HIS A 66 0.91 8.53 -4.62
N GLY A 67 2.05 8.08 -4.07
CA GLY A 67 2.14 6.85 -3.28
C GLY A 67 1.76 5.57 -4.06
N VAL A 68 1.74 5.63 -5.40
CA VAL A 68 1.45 4.48 -6.25
C VAL A 68 2.73 3.88 -6.81
N GLN A 69 2.69 2.58 -7.12
CA GLN A 69 3.80 1.90 -7.77
C GLN A 69 4.01 2.44 -9.19
N SER A 70 5.24 2.87 -9.44
CA SER A 70 5.77 3.38 -10.71
C SER A 70 6.74 2.36 -11.29
N VAL A 71 6.77 2.25 -12.61
CA VAL A 71 7.57 1.24 -13.32
C VAL A 71 8.79 1.90 -13.95
N VAL A 72 9.92 1.18 -14.02
CA VAL A 72 11.12 1.66 -14.72
C VAL A 72 10.79 1.95 -16.20
N VAL A 73 11.26 3.09 -16.72
CA VAL A 73 10.97 3.54 -18.11
C VAL A 73 11.43 2.52 -19.18
N THR A 74 12.41 1.68 -18.86
CA THR A 74 12.97 0.64 -19.74
C THR A 74 12.24 -0.71 -19.65
N ALA A 75 11.34 -0.92 -18.67
CA ALA A 75 10.63 -2.18 -18.53
C ALA A 75 9.49 -2.26 -19.57
N PRO A 76 9.31 -3.41 -20.26
CA PRO A 76 8.10 -3.64 -21.04
C PRO A 76 6.88 -3.60 -20.12
N ASP A 77 5.75 -3.09 -20.62
CA ASP A 77 4.49 -2.99 -19.90
C ASP A 77 3.97 -4.38 -19.50
N ALA A 78 4.50 -4.93 -18.41
CA ALA A 78 3.91 -6.07 -17.73
C ALA A 78 2.76 -5.52 -16.91
N ALA A 79 1.54 -5.57 -17.46
CA ALA A 79 0.35 -5.25 -16.70
C ALA A 79 0.33 -6.15 -15.45
N PRO A 80 0.41 -5.60 -14.23
CA PRO A 80 0.32 -6.43 -13.04
C PRO A 80 -1.07 -7.03 -13.04
N GLN A 81 -1.14 -8.35 -13.27
CA GLN A 81 -2.38 -9.09 -13.10
C GLN A 81 -2.63 -9.23 -11.60
N ALA A 82 -3.09 -8.13 -10.99
CA ALA A 82 -3.50 -8.13 -9.60
C ALA A 82 -4.53 -9.25 -9.45
N ALA A 83 -4.21 -10.23 -8.59
CA ALA A 83 -5.15 -11.27 -8.21
C ALA A 83 -6.39 -10.57 -7.69
N ARG A 84 -7.52 -10.73 -8.40
CA ARG A 84 -8.77 -10.09 -7.99
C ARG A 84 -9.14 -10.63 -6.62
N ALA A 85 -9.38 -9.72 -5.68
CA ALA A 85 -9.85 -10.11 -4.35
C ALA A 85 -11.12 -10.98 -4.50
N ARG A 86 -11.30 -11.96 -3.60
CA ARG A 86 -12.49 -12.80 -3.60
C ARG A 86 -13.73 -11.91 -3.47
N THR A 87 -14.63 -11.99 -4.45
CA THR A 87 -15.89 -11.25 -4.39
C THR A 87 -16.96 -12.05 -3.64
N HIS A 88 -18.01 -11.39 -3.13
CA HIS A 88 -19.12 -12.07 -2.45
C HIS A 88 -19.75 -13.18 -3.33
N TRP A 89 -19.75 -13.02 -4.65
CA TRP A 89 -20.17 -14.04 -5.60
C TRP A 89 -19.34 -15.33 -5.51
N HIS A 90 -18.01 -15.23 -5.40
CA HIS A 90 -17.16 -16.40 -5.23
C HIS A 90 -17.49 -17.14 -3.93
N MET A 91 -17.67 -16.40 -2.84
CA MET A 91 -18.11 -16.97 -1.56
C MET A 91 -19.52 -17.59 -1.63
N LEU A 92 -20.40 -17.09 -2.50
CA LEU A 92 -21.74 -17.62 -2.69
C LEU A 92 -21.71 -18.96 -3.43
N ILE A 93 -20.92 -19.07 -4.51
CA ILE A 93 -20.77 -20.32 -5.26
C ILE A 93 -20.07 -21.40 -4.42
N GLU A 94 -19.16 -21.03 -3.52
CA GLU A 94 -18.53 -21.98 -2.60
C GLU A 94 -19.54 -22.73 -1.70
N ARG A 95 -20.73 -22.15 -1.46
CA ARG A 95 -21.77 -22.71 -0.55
C ARG A 95 -23.10 -23.05 -1.22
N ARG A 96 -23.35 -22.56 -2.43
CA ARG A 96 -24.61 -22.78 -3.16
C ARG A 96 -24.31 -23.16 -4.60
N SER A 97 -25.04 -24.15 -5.09
CA SER A 97 -24.99 -24.53 -6.49
C SER A 97 -25.80 -23.53 -7.35
N ILE A 98 -25.45 -23.43 -8.64
CA ILE A 98 -26.20 -22.62 -9.61
C ILE A 98 -27.70 -22.98 -9.63
N PRO A 99 -28.13 -24.26 -9.69
CA PRO A 99 -29.57 -24.59 -9.71
C PRO A 99 -30.31 -24.17 -8.44
N GLU A 100 -29.67 -24.17 -7.27
CA GLU A 100 -30.30 -23.63 -6.04
C GLU A 100 -30.51 -22.11 -6.11
N LEU A 101 -29.57 -21.39 -6.71
CA LEU A 101 -29.69 -19.94 -6.90
C LEU A 101 -30.82 -19.61 -7.88
N ASP A 102 -30.97 -20.38 -8.95
CA ASP A 102 -32.06 -20.23 -9.91
C ASP A 102 -33.43 -20.48 -9.27
N ALA A 103 -33.54 -21.50 -8.43
CA ALA A 103 -34.77 -21.77 -7.67
C ALA A 103 -35.14 -20.61 -6.73
N LEU A 104 -34.16 -20.08 -5.98
CA LEU A 104 -34.36 -18.92 -5.11
C LEU A 104 -34.74 -17.65 -5.89
N LEU A 105 -34.14 -17.44 -7.06
CA LEU A 105 -34.46 -16.33 -7.93
C LEU A 105 -35.92 -16.43 -8.41
N ALA A 106 -36.36 -17.61 -8.84
CA ALA A 106 -37.73 -17.85 -9.27
C ALA A 106 -38.74 -17.57 -8.15
N GLU A 107 -38.47 -18.02 -6.93
CA GLU A 107 -39.30 -17.73 -5.76
C GLU A 107 -39.43 -16.22 -5.51
N ARG A 108 -38.31 -15.48 -5.59
CA ARG A 108 -38.31 -14.02 -5.38
C ARG A 108 -39.04 -13.27 -6.47
N LEU A 109 -38.90 -13.70 -7.73
CA LEU A 109 -39.63 -13.12 -8.85
C LEU A 109 -41.14 -13.32 -8.70
N GLU A 110 -41.56 -14.48 -8.20
CA GLU A 110 -42.97 -14.77 -7.98
C GLU A 110 -43.57 -13.86 -6.90
N LEU A 111 -42.88 -13.66 -5.78
CA LEU A 111 -43.31 -12.71 -4.74
C LEU A 111 -43.42 -11.27 -5.27
N LEU A 112 -42.48 -10.84 -6.12
CA LEU A 112 -42.53 -9.53 -6.76
C LEU A 112 -43.74 -9.39 -7.69
N ARG A 113 -44.04 -10.43 -8.48
CA ARG A 113 -45.22 -10.45 -9.37
C ARG A 113 -46.53 -10.40 -8.59
N GLN A 114 -46.57 -10.99 -7.39
CA GLN A 114 -47.70 -10.93 -6.47
C GLN A 114 -47.84 -9.58 -5.76
N GLY A 115 -46.99 -8.59 -6.10
CA GLY A 115 -47.06 -7.24 -5.52
C GLY A 115 -46.61 -7.19 -4.06
N ARG A 116 -45.86 -8.19 -3.59
CA ARG A 116 -45.17 -8.18 -2.29
C ARG A 116 -43.67 -7.96 -2.51
N PRO A 117 -43.23 -6.72 -2.78
CA PRO A 117 -41.83 -6.40 -2.56
C PRO A 117 -41.51 -6.61 -1.08
N TYR A 118 -40.30 -7.08 -0.84
CA TYR A 118 -39.73 -7.38 0.48
C TYR A 118 -39.94 -6.26 1.51
#